data_AF-A0A3Q3BFA4-F1
#
_entry.id   AF-A0A3Q3BFA4-F1
#
_cell.length_a   1.000
_cell.length_b   1.000
_cell.length_c   1.000
_cell.angle_alpha   90.00
_cell.angle_beta   90.00
_cell.angle_gamma   90.00
#
_symmetry.space_group_name_H-M   'P 1'
#
loop_
_entity.id
_entity.type
_entity.pdbx_description
1 polymer ?
#
loop_
_entity_poly.entity_id
_entity_poly.type
_entity_poly.pdbx_seq_one_letter_code
_entity_poly.pdbx_strand_id
1 'polypeptide(L)'
;MAHLANHGRLLLQRLHQQREMDFLCDITIMVKDVEFRAHRNILAAFSEYFSSQAEKGEEVTNLDPEKVSRYSLEKLLEFIYTGQMNLSR
;
A
#
# COMPACT_ATOMS: atom_id res chain seq x y z
N MET A 1 -6.12 24.59 -10.72
CA MET A 1 -6.18 23.16 -11.04
C MET A 1 -4.80 22.53 -11.26
N ALA A 2 -3.93 23.05 -12.16
CA ALA A 2 -2.61 22.46 -12.44
C ALA A 2 -1.65 22.36 -11.23
N HIS A 3 -1.65 23.37 -10.34
CA HIS A 3 -0.80 23.35 -9.13
C HIS A 3 -1.18 22.23 -8.14
N LEU A 4 -2.48 21.94 -7.99
CA LEU A 4 -2.95 20.88 -7.10
C LEU A 4 -2.57 19.48 -7.63
N ALA A 5 -2.75 19.27 -8.94
CA ALA A 5 -2.36 18.03 -9.60
C ALA A 5 -0.84 17.77 -9.49
N ASN A 6 -0.03 18.82 -9.64
CA ASN A 6 1.43 18.72 -9.47
C ASN A 6 1.84 18.40 -8.02
N HIS A 7 1.15 19.00 -7.03
CA HIS A 7 1.41 18.70 -5.63
C HIS A 7 1.07 17.25 -5.28
N GLY A 8 -0.10 16.76 -5.69
CA GLY A 8 -0.50 15.36 -5.47
C GLY A 8 0.47 14.36 -6.10
N ARG A 9 0.92 14.61 -7.33
CA ARG A 9 1.92 13.77 -8.00
C ARG A 9 3.25 13.76 -7.25
N LEU A 10 3.75 14.93 -6.82
CA LEU A 10 4.98 15.03 -6.06
C LEU A 10 4.86 14.29 -4.72
N LEU A 11 3.75 14.47 -4.00
CA LEU A 11 3.49 13.78 -2.74
C LEU A 11 3.51 12.27 -2.93
N LEU A 12 2.80 11.75 -3.94
CA LEU A 12 2.74 10.33 -4.24
C LEU A 12 4.13 9.76 -4.58
N GLN A 13 4.91 10.48 -5.39
CA GLN A 13 6.30 10.10 -5.69
C GLN A 13 7.17 10.02 -4.43
N ARG A 14 7.00 10.94 -3.47
CA ARG A 14 7.73 10.90 -2.20
C ARG A 14 7.29 9.73 -1.32
N LEU A 15 6.00 9.46 -1.22
CA LEU A 15 5.47 8.33 -0.46
C LEU A 15 5.93 6.99 -1.04
N HIS A 16 6.00 6.87 -2.37
CA HIS A 16 6.57 5.70 -3.03
C HIS A 16 8.04 5.51 -2.67
N GLN A 17 8.86 6.56 -2.77
CA GLN A 17 10.27 6.51 -2.37
C GLN A 17 10.43 6.10 -0.91
N GLN A 18 9.61 6.63 -0.01
CA GLN A 18 9.64 6.25 1.40
C GLN A 18 9.36 4.76 1.59
N ARG A 19 8.37 4.23 0.88
CA ARG A 19 8.06 2.79 0.92
C ARG A 19 9.22 1.94 0.43
N GLU A 20 9.83 2.27 -0.71
CA GLU A 20 10.96 1.51 -1.26
C GLU A 20 12.20 1.52 -0.34
N MET A 21 12.30 2.51 0.56
CA MET A 21 13.35 2.62 1.58
C MET A 21 12.94 2.04 2.93
N ASP A 22 11.75 1.43 3.05
CA ASP A 22 11.13 1.01 4.32
C ASP A 22 11.03 2.14 5.37
N PHE A 23 11.06 3.39 4.93
CA PHE A 23 11.03 4.55 5.81
C PHE A 23 9.60 4.83 6.27
N LEU A 24 9.36 4.89 7.58
CA LEU A 24 8.04 5.09 8.20
C LEU A 24 6.99 4.01 7.86
N CYS A 25 7.39 2.88 7.30
CA CYS A 25 6.48 1.76 7.08
C CYS A 25 6.13 1.08 8.42
N ASP A 26 4.93 1.36 8.91
CA ASP A 26 4.41 1.01 10.24
C ASP A 26 3.42 -0.19 10.21
N ILE A 27 3.31 -0.85 9.06
CA ILE A 27 2.54 -2.08 8.91
C ILE A 27 3.25 -3.05 7.97
N THR A 28 3.21 -4.33 8.32
CA THR A 28 3.67 -5.46 7.52
C THR A 28 2.46 -6.32 7.15
N ILE A 29 2.21 -6.48 5.86
CA ILE A 29 1.16 -7.35 5.33
C ILE A 29 1.77 -8.69 4.95
N MET A 30 1.24 -9.76 5.53
CA MET A 30 1.63 -11.14 5.22
C MET A 30 0.62 -11.77 4.26
N VAL A 31 1.10 -12.33 3.16
CA VAL A 31 0.33 -13.25 2.30
C VAL A 31 1.17 -14.50 2.07
N LYS A 32 0.72 -15.65 2.58
CA LYS A 32 1.54 -16.87 2.66
C LYS A 32 2.85 -16.59 3.40
N ASP A 33 3.98 -16.76 2.71
CA ASP A 33 5.35 -16.59 3.22
C ASP A 33 6.01 -15.32 2.68
N VAL A 34 5.23 -14.35 2.21
CA VAL A 34 5.74 -13.10 1.63
C VAL A 34 5.28 -11.91 2.46
N GLU A 35 6.25 -11.05 2.76
CA GLU A 35 6.11 -9.81 3.52
C GLU A 35 6.02 -8.60 2.60
N PHE A 36 5.08 -7.70 2.88
CA PHE A 36 4.97 -6.39 2.25
C PHE A 36 4.91 -5.31 3.30
N ARG A 37 5.95 -4.48 3.37
CA ARG A 37 5.94 -3.28 4.22
C ARG A 37 5.25 -2.11 3.51
N ALA A 38 4.49 -1.34 4.26
CA ALA A 38 3.73 -0.20 3.77
C ALA A 38 3.44 0.80 4.88
N HIS A 39 2.84 1.94 4.51
CA HIS A 39 2.31 2.92 5.43
C HIS A 39 0.81 2.68 5.65
N ARG A 40 0.42 2.49 6.91
CA ARG A 40 -0.94 2.21 7.35
C ARG A 40 -1.91 3.31 6.96
N ASN A 41 -1.52 4.57 7.12
CA ASN A 41 -2.34 5.72 6.75
C ASN A 41 -2.66 5.77 5.25
N ILE A 42 -1.70 5.41 4.40
CA ILE A 42 -1.89 5.37 2.96
C ILE A 42 -2.81 4.22 2.59
N LEU A 43 -2.61 3.03 3.18
CA LEU A 43 -3.52 1.90 2.92
C LEU A 43 -4.97 2.21 3.34
N ALA A 44 -5.16 2.81 4.52
CA ALA A 44 -6.47 3.20 5.02
C ALA A 44 -7.20 4.19 4.09
N ALA A 45 -6.46 5.08 3.42
CA ALA A 45 -7.04 6.04 2.48
C ALA A 45 -7.61 5.37 1.20
N PHE A 46 -7.18 4.15 0.86
CA PHE A 46 -7.57 3.43 -0.36
C PHE A 46 -8.42 2.18 -0.09
N SER A 47 -8.60 1.78 1.16
CA SER A 47 -9.27 0.51 1.50
C SER A 47 -9.95 0.56 2.86
N GLU A 48 -11.26 0.31 2.88
CA GLU A 48 -12.03 0.18 4.13
C GLU A 48 -11.51 -0.96 5.02
N TYR A 49 -11.07 -2.06 4.42
CA TYR A 49 -10.45 -3.16 5.17
C TYR A 49 -9.23 -2.64 5.94
N PHE A 50 -8.27 -2.00 5.26
CA PHE A 50 -7.09 -1.48 5.93
C PHE A 50 -7.39 -0.31 6.86
N SER A 51 -8.44 0.47 6.60
CA SER A 51 -8.92 1.49 7.54
C SER A 51 -9.36 0.87 8.86
N SER A 52 -10.16 -0.21 8.81
CA SER A 52 -10.59 -0.93 10.01
C SER A 52 -9.44 -1.64 10.75
N GLN A 53 -8.42 -2.12 10.01
CA GLN A 53 -7.23 -2.69 10.63
C GLN A 53 -6.35 -1.62 11.28
N ALA A 54 -6.29 -0.43 10.70
CA ALA A 54 -5.50 0.68 11.23
C ALA A 54 -5.95 1.09 12.64
N GLU A 55 -7.24 1.01 12.93
CA GLU A 55 -7.84 1.29 14.24
C GLU A 55 -7.38 0.30 15.32
N LYS A 56 -7.05 -0.93 14.95
CA LYS A 56 -6.60 -1.96 15.91
C LYS A 56 -5.16 -1.78 16.36
N GLY A 57 -4.36 -1.02 15.62
CA GLY A 57 -2.99 -0.73 16.01
C GLY A 57 -1.96 -1.80 15.63
N GLU A 58 -2.36 -2.95 15.08
CA GLU A 58 -1.48 -4.10 14.83
C GLU A 58 -0.38 -3.81 13.81
N GLU A 59 0.87 -4.15 14.14
CA GLU A 59 2.02 -3.98 13.24
C GLU A 59 2.03 -5.00 12.10
N VAL A 60 1.42 -6.17 12.30
CA VAL A 60 1.37 -7.25 11.31
C VAL A 60 -0.08 -7.60 10.98
N THR A 61 -0.42 -7.61 9.71
CA THR A 61 -1.74 -8.04 9.21
C THR A 61 -1.58 -9.26 8.31
N ASN A 62 -2.25 -10.35 8.66
CA ASN A 62 -2.25 -11.58 7.86
C ASN A 62 -3.46 -11.61 6.93
N LEU A 63 -3.21 -11.73 5.64
CA LEU A 63 -4.25 -11.91 4.63
C LEU A 63 -4.40 -13.38 4.27
N ASP A 64 -5.65 -13.79 4.07
CA ASP A 64 -6.01 -15.13 3.66
C ASP A 64 -5.52 -15.39 2.21
N PRO A 65 -4.60 -16.35 2.01
CA PRO A 65 -4.00 -16.61 0.70
C PRO A 65 -4.96 -17.28 -0.30
N GLU A 66 -6.10 -17.80 0.17
CA GLU A 66 -7.17 -18.29 -0.70
C GLU A 66 -8.01 -17.13 -1.28
N LYS A 67 -8.02 -15.98 -0.60
CA LYS A 67 -8.79 -14.79 -0.99
C LYS A 67 -7.94 -13.75 -1.71
N VAL A 68 -6.68 -13.61 -1.30
CA VAL A 68 -5.76 -12.59 -1.84
C VAL A 68 -4.48 -13.27 -2.30
N SER A 69 -4.20 -13.16 -3.60
CA SER A 69 -2.94 -13.63 -4.15
C SER A 69 -1.81 -12.61 -3.91
N ARG A 70 -0.57 -13.10 -3.81
CA ARG A 70 0.65 -12.26 -3.77
C ARG A 70 0.65 -11.24 -4.91
N TYR A 71 0.38 -11.71 -6.13
CA TYR A 71 0.39 -10.87 -7.33
C TYR A 71 -0.66 -9.75 -7.24
N SER A 72 -1.88 -10.07 -6.81
CA SER A 72 -2.94 -9.08 -6.64
C SER A 72 -2.58 -8.01 -5.62
N LEU A 73 -1.96 -8.42 -4.49
CA LEU A 73 -1.52 -7.47 -3.47
C LEU A 73 -0.36 -6.58 -3.98
N GLU A 74 0.61 -7.17 -4.66
CA GLU A 74 1.73 -6.43 -5.27
C GLU A 74 1.23 -5.37 -6.26
N LYS A 75 0.27 -5.73 -7.11
CA LYS A 75 -0.35 -4.79 -8.06
C LYS A 75 -1.21 -3.72 -7.40
N LEU A 76 -1.89 -4.06 -6.31
CA LEU A 76 -2.61 -3.07 -5.51
C LEU A 76 -1.63 -2.06 -4.89
N LEU A 77 -0.52 -2.53 -4.32
CA LEU A 77 0.50 -1.66 -3.75
C LEU A 77 1.19 -0.81 -4.82
N GLU A 78 1.50 -1.37 -6.00
CA GLU A 78 2.00 -0.62 -7.16
C GLU A 78 1.05 0.53 -7.48
N PHE A 79 -0.25 0.25 -7.59
CA PHE A 79 -1.27 1.27 -7.84
C PHE A 79 -1.36 2.33 -6.74
N ILE A 80 -1.41 1.92 -5.48
CA ILE A 80 -1.52 2.84 -4.34
C ILE A 80 -0.35 3.83 -4.30
N TYR A 81 0.86 3.39 -4.65
CA TYR A 81 2.07 4.21 -4.54
C TYR A 81 2.50 4.89 -5.85
N THR A 82 2.02 4.46 -7.01
CA THR A 82 2.41 5.04 -8.31
C THR A 82 1.26 5.68 -9.08
N GLY A 83 0.02 5.35 -8.71
CA GLY A 83 -1.17 5.69 -9.48
C GLY A 83 -1.30 4.90 -10.80
N GLN A 84 -0.44 3.90 -11.01
CA GLN A 84 -0.42 3.08 -12.22
C GLN A 84 -0.64 1.61 -11.86
N MET A 85 -1.44 0.92 -12.66
CA MET A 85 -1.69 -0.51 -12.50
C MET A 85 -1.36 -1.21 -13.82
N ASN A 86 -0.18 -1.82 -13.88
CA ASN A 86 0.25 -2.57 -15.04
C ASN A 86 -0.11 -4.05 -14.87
N LEU A 87 -1.26 -4.44 -15.42
CA LEU A 87 -1.69 -5.84 -15.46
C LEU A 87 -1.06 -6.51 -16.69
N SER A 88 0.13 -7.07 -16.52
CA SER A 88 0.66 -8.04 -17.49
C SER A 88 -0.15 -9.35 -17.38
N ARG A 89 -0.60 -9.88 -18.51
CA ARG A 89 -1.22 -11.21 -18.60
C ARG A 89 -0.18 -12.31 -18.46
#